data_AF-A0A9P0C3Z5-F1
#
_entry.id   AF-A0A9P0C3Z5-F1
#
_cell.length_a   1.000
_cell.length_b   1.000
_cell.length_c   1.000
_cell.angle_alpha   90.00
_cell.angle_beta   90.00
_cell.angle_gamma   90.00
#
_symmetry.space_group_name_H-M   'P 1'
#
loop_
_entity.id
_entity.type
_entity.pdbx_description
1 polymer ?
#
loop_
_entity_poly.entity_id
_entity_poly.type
_entity_poly.pdbx_seq_one_letter_code
_entity_poly.pdbx_strand_id
1 'polypeptide(L)'
;MKDKMVNDAQVQSPPNLDVRGDERTNEKCNVNTSVKILEYKGLLWSCGLREICLTALWLPLGALIFCYVTASIFQADDIHETHCKVYNVVPSISAITGISPQRYVWRICIAFHLGPRLLIGSLYYNYHKERTKYITEEKARTVATKLGEACYWLNFIELFALTGVTYISNRENYFIHEKIFIVFMVAALLHMLCRARVGCIASDVVEPVRTNKLVWTLFYVAIAATVGLIIFFLRHRLLCRPLAFTWFSVCEYILATANMAFHAIVVRDLPLHELQVVCPTHNKAN
;
A
#
# COMPACT_ATOMS: atom_id res chain seq x y z
N MET A 1 -59.33 -17.78 -38.29
CA MET A 1 -58.20 -17.11 -38.95
C MET A 1 -56.97 -17.94 -38.61
N LYS A 2 -56.85 -19.12 -39.25
CA LYS A 2 -56.01 -19.37 -40.45
C LYS A 2 -54.55 -18.99 -40.20
N ASP A 3 -53.54 -19.86 -40.27
CA ASP A 3 -53.48 -21.30 -40.53
C ASP A 3 -52.16 -21.82 -39.94
N LYS A 4 -52.22 -22.99 -39.32
CA LYS A 4 -51.11 -23.95 -39.21
C LYS A 4 -50.86 -24.53 -40.60
N MET A 5 -49.61 -24.90 -40.93
CA MET A 5 -49.22 -26.22 -41.51
C MET A 5 -47.72 -26.19 -41.91
N VAL A 6 -46.83 -27.06 -41.40
CA VAL A 6 -46.59 -28.49 -41.79
C VAL A 6 -45.78 -28.54 -43.10
N ASN A 7 -44.73 -29.33 -43.34
CA ASN A 7 -44.18 -30.55 -42.73
C ASN A 7 -42.72 -30.78 -43.18
N ASP A 8 -42.04 -31.69 -42.49
CA ASP A 8 -40.87 -32.45 -42.93
C ASP A 8 -41.11 -33.21 -44.25
N ALA A 9 -40.09 -33.33 -45.11
CA ALA A 9 -39.73 -34.59 -45.77
C ALA A 9 -38.42 -34.47 -46.58
N GLN A 10 -37.61 -35.49 -46.36
CA GLN A 10 -36.38 -35.90 -47.02
C GLN A 10 -36.45 -36.16 -48.55
N VAL A 11 -35.25 -36.09 -49.16
CA VAL A 11 -34.69 -37.03 -50.17
C VAL A 11 -34.79 -36.69 -51.68
N GLN A 12 -33.61 -36.92 -52.31
CA GLN A 12 -33.28 -37.29 -53.70
C GLN A 12 -32.86 -36.23 -54.75
N SER A 13 -31.61 -36.39 -55.19
CA SER A 13 -30.92 -35.79 -56.35
C SER A 13 -31.34 -36.44 -57.70
N PRO A 14 -30.63 -36.13 -58.82
CA PRO A 14 -30.87 -35.14 -59.89
C PRO A 14 -31.45 -35.80 -61.19
N PRO A 15 -31.52 -35.14 -62.37
CA PRO A 15 -30.55 -35.56 -63.40
C PRO A 15 -30.14 -34.54 -64.50
N ASN A 16 -28.90 -34.75 -64.97
CA ASN A 16 -28.41 -34.82 -66.35
C ASN A 16 -28.09 -33.58 -67.23
N LEU A 17 -27.01 -33.79 -68.00
CA LEU A 17 -26.54 -33.18 -69.25
C LEU A 17 -25.68 -31.91 -69.11
N ASP A 18 -24.51 -31.77 -69.75
CA ASP A 18 -23.69 -32.65 -70.58
C ASP A 18 -22.28 -32.02 -70.63
N VAL A 19 -21.26 -32.83 -70.93
CA VAL A 19 -19.84 -32.45 -70.97
C VAL A 19 -19.46 -31.94 -72.37
N ARG A 20 -18.96 -30.71 -72.47
CA ARG A 20 -18.00 -30.18 -73.48
C ARG A 20 -17.85 -28.68 -73.26
N GLY A 21 -16.71 -28.01 -73.30
CA GLY A 21 -15.35 -28.29 -73.75
C GLY A 21 -14.73 -26.91 -74.04
N ASP A 22 -13.46 -26.75 -73.72
CA ASP A 22 -12.52 -25.69 -74.12
C ASP A 22 -12.51 -24.29 -73.47
N GLU A 23 -11.45 -24.14 -72.66
CA GLU A 23 -10.37 -23.14 -72.72
C GLU A 23 -10.60 -21.65 -72.42
N ARG A 24 -9.94 -21.25 -71.31
CA ARG A 24 -9.27 -19.94 -71.02
C ARG A 24 -10.23 -18.77 -70.74
N THR A 25 -10.06 -17.97 -69.69
CA THR A 25 -8.84 -17.49 -69.03
C THR A 25 -9.13 -17.15 -67.56
N ASN A 26 -8.14 -17.44 -66.70
CA ASN A 26 -8.04 -16.94 -65.32
C ASN A 26 -8.20 -15.42 -65.25
N GLU A 27 -9.31 -14.94 -64.69
CA GLU A 27 -9.29 -13.74 -63.85
C GLU A 27 -9.57 -14.16 -62.41
N LYS A 28 -8.51 -14.59 -61.72
CA LYS A 28 -8.52 -14.63 -60.26
C LYS A 28 -8.63 -13.17 -59.80
N CYS A 29 -9.82 -12.76 -59.37
CA CYS A 29 -10.00 -11.54 -58.58
C CYS A 29 -9.21 -11.72 -57.29
N ASN A 30 -7.95 -11.28 -57.33
CA ASN A 30 -7.02 -11.35 -56.23
C ASN A 30 -7.32 -10.15 -55.32
N VAL A 31 -8.38 -10.27 -54.50
CA VAL A 31 -8.59 -9.35 -53.39
C VAL A 31 -7.49 -9.66 -52.37
N ASN A 32 -6.33 -9.08 -52.61
CA ASN A 32 -5.20 -9.14 -51.72
C ASN A 32 -5.50 -8.22 -50.53
N THR A 33 -6.43 -8.62 -49.66
CA THR A 33 -6.59 -7.98 -48.36
C THR A 33 -5.36 -8.35 -47.55
N SER A 34 -4.28 -7.60 -47.76
CA SER A 34 -3.14 -7.58 -46.87
C SER A 34 -3.62 -6.98 -45.56
N VAL A 35 -4.27 -7.78 -44.72
CA VAL A 35 -4.53 -7.45 -43.32
C VAL A 35 -3.14 -7.23 -42.72
N LYS A 36 -2.75 -5.97 -42.55
CA LYS A 36 -1.55 -5.62 -41.80
C LYS A 36 -1.82 -6.03 -40.36
N ILE A 37 -1.34 -7.22 -39.97
CA ILE A 37 -1.27 -7.60 -38.57
C ILE A 37 -0.22 -6.66 -37.96
N LEU A 38 -0.70 -5.73 -37.14
CA LEU A 38 0.17 -4.81 -36.41
C LEU A 38 0.89 -5.65 -35.33
N GLU A 39 2.10 -6.14 -35.62
CA GLU A 39 2.96 -6.70 -34.58
C GLU A 39 3.43 -5.55 -33.69
N TYR A 40 2.64 -5.25 -32.65
CA TYR A 40 3.02 -4.29 -31.64
C TYR A 40 4.17 -4.86 -30.80
N LYS A 41 5.39 -4.39 -31.05
CA LYS A 41 6.57 -4.78 -30.27
C LYS A 41 6.54 -4.12 -28.89
N GLY A 42 6.16 -4.91 -27.89
CA GLY A 42 7.05 -5.19 -26.76
C GLY A 42 6.85 -4.45 -25.43
N LEU A 43 6.27 -3.24 -25.40
CA LEU A 43 6.01 -2.52 -24.13
C LEU A 43 4.84 -1.54 -24.32
N LEU A 44 3.77 -1.70 -23.55
CA LEU A 44 2.62 -0.77 -23.59
C LEU A 44 2.84 0.42 -22.66
N TRP A 45 3.36 0.15 -21.47
CA TRP A 45 3.52 1.16 -20.42
C TRP A 45 4.61 0.73 -19.45
N SER A 46 5.43 1.68 -19.02
CA SER A 46 6.38 1.50 -17.91
C SER A 46 6.26 2.65 -16.91
N CYS A 47 6.48 2.33 -15.64
CA CYS A 47 6.57 3.34 -14.60
C CYS A 47 7.55 2.90 -13.51
N GLY A 48 8.28 3.88 -12.96
CA GLY A 48 9.16 3.66 -11.83
C GLY A 48 8.35 3.31 -10.58
N LEU A 49 8.60 2.13 -10.04
CA LEU A 49 7.86 1.62 -8.89
C LEU A 49 8.10 2.49 -7.65
N ARG A 50 9.32 3.00 -7.51
CA ARG A 50 9.72 3.88 -6.41
C ARG A 50 8.91 5.18 -6.40
N GLU A 51 8.69 5.78 -7.55
CA GLU A 51 7.94 7.02 -7.73
C GLU A 51 6.46 6.82 -7.40
N ILE A 52 5.86 5.73 -7.86
CA ILE A 52 4.48 5.35 -7.50
C ILE A 52 4.36 5.17 -5.99
N CYS A 53 5.28 4.39 -5.40
CA CYS A 53 5.31 4.14 -3.96
C CYS A 53 5.46 5.45 -3.17
N LEU A 54 6.44 6.30 -3.49
CA LEU A 54 6.62 7.58 -2.81
C LEU A 54 5.38 8.48 -2.94
N THR A 55 4.77 8.54 -4.13
CA THR A 55 3.54 9.31 -4.35
C THR A 55 2.40 8.79 -3.49
N ALA A 56 2.22 7.47 -3.43
CA ALA A 56 1.22 6.85 -2.56
C ALA A 56 1.47 7.15 -1.07
N LEU A 57 2.73 7.22 -0.63
CA LEU A 57 3.07 7.58 0.74
C LEU A 57 2.73 9.04 1.11
N TRP A 58 2.74 9.96 0.16
CA TRP A 58 2.33 11.36 0.40
C TRP A 58 0.83 11.51 0.56
N LEU A 59 0.03 10.57 0.04
CA LEU A 59 -1.43 10.66 0.05
C LEU A 59 -2.01 10.71 1.48
N PRO A 60 -1.65 9.82 2.43
CA PRO A 60 -2.09 9.95 3.82
C PRO A 60 -1.66 11.25 4.50
N LEU A 61 -0.46 11.78 4.19
CA LEU A 61 -0.02 13.04 4.79
C LEU A 61 -0.88 14.21 4.29
N GLY A 62 -1.16 14.27 2.99
CA GLY A 62 -2.07 15.26 2.41
C GLY A 62 -3.48 15.15 3.00
N ALA A 63 -3.98 13.93 3.15
CA ALA A 63 -5.26 13.67 3.79
C ALA A 63 -5.28 14.13 5.25
N LEU A 64 -4.21 13.88 6.02
CA LEU A 64 -4.11 14.30 7.42
C LEU A 64 -4.17 15.83 7.55
N ILE A 65 -3.42 16.55 6.71
CA ILE A 65 -3.42 18.02 6.68
C ILE A 65 -4.81 18.53 6.30
N PHE A 66 -5.43 17.95 5.27
CA PHE A 66 -6.78 18.30 4.86
C PHE A 66 -7.80 18.08 6.00
N CYS A 67 -7.75 16.92 6.66
CA CYS A 67 -8.63 16.61 7.78
C CYS A 67 -8.41 17.59 8.93
N TYR A 68 -7.15 17.89 9.29
CA TYR A 68 -6.82 18.83 10.35
C TYR A 68 -7.39 20.23 10.08
N VAL A 69 -7.11 20.78 8.89
CA VAL A 69 -7.51 22.14 8.53
C VAL A 69 -9.03 22.26 8.45
N THR A 70 -9.68 21.34 7.72
CA THR A 70 -11.15 21.40 7.53
C THR A 70 -11.88 21.14 8.84
N ALA A 71 -11.44 20.17 9.65
CA ALA A 71 -12.00 19.94 10.97
C ALA A 71 -11.88 21.16 11.88
N SER A 72 -10.70 21.81 11.89
CA SER A 72 -10.46 22.98 12.75
C SER A 72 -11.31 24.19 12.35
N ILE A 73 -11.62 24.36 11.06
CA ILE A 73 -12.44 25.47 10.57
C ILE A 73 -13.92 25.22 10.79
N PHE A 74 -14.41 24.02 10.46
CA PHE A 74 -15.84 23.74 10.38
C PHE A 74 -16.41 23.01 11.60
N GLN A 75 -15.57 22.29 12.37
CA GLN A 75 -15.99 21.33 13.39
C GLN A 75 -15.06 21.37 14.62
N ALA A 76 -14.67 22.58 15.05
CA ALA A 76 -13.73 22.77 16.14
C ALA A 76 -14.23 22.19 17.48
N ASP A 77 -15.50 22.38 17.82
CA ASP A 77 -16.05 21.88 19.09
C ASP A 77 -16.01 20.35 19.16
N ASP A 78 -16.34 19.70 18.05
CA ASP A 78 -16.35 18.25 17.87
C ASP A 78 -14.98 17.60 18.10
N ILE A 79 -13.91 18.20 17.58
CA ILE A 79 -12.56 17.60 17.62
C ILE A 79 -11.80 17.86 18.91
N HIS A 80 -12.21 18.87 19.67
CA HIS A 80 -11.65 19.18 20.99
C HIS A 80 -12.43 18.53 22.14
N GLU A 81 -13.61 17.96 21.86
CA GLU A 81 -14.40 17.28 22.87
C GLU A 81 -13.67 16.03 23.40
N THR A 82 -13.45 16.02 24.71
CA THR A 82 -12.80 14.93 25.44
C THR A 82 -13.62 14.57 26.67
N HIS A 83 -13.42 13.37 27.23
CA HIS A 83 -14.11 12.93 28.44
C HIS A 83 -14.02 13.94 29.60
N CYS A 84 -12.85 14.54 29.81
CA CYS A 84 -12.65 15.50 30.90
C CYS A 84 -13.20 16.91 30.61
N LYS A 85 -13.64 17.20 29.37
CA LYS A 85 -14.17 18.51 28.94
C LYS A 85 -13.30 19.71 29.38
N VAL A 86 -11.98 19.54 29.31
CA VAL A 86 -10.99 20.58 29.65
C VAL A 86 -10.43 21.25 28.41
N TYR A 87 -9.89 22.46 28.57
CA TYR A 87 -9.29 23.24 27.50
C TYR A 87 -8.13 22.51 26.80
N ASN A 88 -8.21 22.41 25.47
CA ASN A 88 -7.22 21.82 24.58
C ASN A 88 -7.14 22.61 23.28
N VAL A 89 -5.96 22.62 22.66
CA VAL A 89 -5.68 23.39 21.43
C VAL A 89 -5.40 22.50 20.24
N VAL A 90 -4.75 21.35 20.46
CA VAL A 90 -4.40 20.41 19.38
C VAL A 90 -5.28 19.17 19.53
N PRO A 91 -6.14 18.88 18.56
CA PRO A 91 -6.96 17.67 18.55
C PRO A 91 -6.13 16.45 18.13
N SER A 92 -6.51 15.25 18.59
CA SER A 92 -5.85 14.00 18.20
C SER A 92 -6.13 13.64 16.74
N ILE A 93 -5.26 12.83 16.14
CA ILE A 93 -5.43 12.31 14.77
C ILE A 93 -6.76 11.56 14.67
N SER A 94 -7.06 10.70 15.65
CA SER A 94 -8.32 9.94 15.67
C SER A 94 -9.55 10.84 15.80
N ALA A 95 -9.44 12.03 16.41
CA ALA A 95 -10.55 12.99 16.46
C ALA A 95 -10.82 13.62 15.08
N ILE A 96 -9.78 14.15 14.42
CA ILE A 96 -9.93 14.82 13.12
C ILE A 96 -10.26 13.86 11.97
N THR A 97 -9.81 12.61 12.07
CA THR A 97 -10.10 11.55 11.08
C THR A 97 -11.36 10.75 11.43
N GLY A 98 -11.88 10.93 12.65
CA GLY A 98 -13.08 10.25 13.14
C GLY A 98 -14.38 10.99 12.83
N ILE A 99 -14.34 12.21 12.30
CA ILE A 99 -15.53 13.03 12.02
C ILE A 99 -15.90 13.04 10.53
N SER A 100 -17.18 13.20 10.23
CA SER A 100 -17.65 13.30 8.83
C SER A 100 -17.66 14.76 8.37
N PRO A 101 -17.23 15.06 7.13
CA PRO A 101 -16.88 14.13 6.03
C PRO A 101 -15.42 13.63 5.99
N GLN A 102 -14.53 14.15 6.84
CA GLN A 102 -13.08 13.90 6.86
C GLN A 102 -12.74 12.40 6.94
N ARG A 103 -13.53 11.64 7.69
CA ARG A 103 -13.42 10.18 7.84
C ARG A 103 -13.44 9.45 6.51
N TYR A 104 -14.25 9.88 5.55
CA TYR A 104 -14.31 9.24 4.24
C TYR A 104 -13.04 9.52 3.42
N VAL A 105 -12.57 10.77 3.43
CA VAL A 105 -11.31 11.15 2.77
C VAL A 105 -10.15 10.35 3.34
N TRP A 106 -10.05 10.30 4.67
CA TRP A 106 -9.01 9.52 5.37
C TRP A 106 -9.05 8.03 5.00
N ARG A 107 -10.24 7.39 5.08
CA ARG A 107 -10.41 5.96 4.74
C ARG A 107 -10.02 5.66 3.29
N ILE A 108 -10.43 6.50 2.34
CA ILE A 108 -10.09 6.34 0.91
C ILE A 108 -8.57 6.42 0.73
N CYS A 109 -7.92 7.42 1.32
CA CYS A 109 -6.47 7.60 1.21
C CYS A 109 -5.69 6.42 1.82
N ILE A 110 -6.13 5.90 2.98
CA ILE A 110 -5.50 4.72 3.60
C ILE A 110 -5.73 3.46 2.75
N ALA A 111 -6.90 3.29 2.15
CA ALA A 111 -7.18 2.15 1.26
C ALA A 111 -6.28 2.15 0.01
N PHE A 112 -6.13 3.28 -0.66
CA PHE A 112 -5.23 3.40 -1.82
C PHE A 112 -3.75 3.19 -1.45
N HIS A 113 -3.37 3.60 -0.25
CA HIS A 113 -2.02 3.47 0.27
C HIS A 113 -1.66 2.03 0.71
N LEU A 114 -2.66 1.19 1.02
CA LEU A 114 -2.48 -0.18 1.51
C LEU A 114 -1.71 -1.07 0.52
N GLY A 115 -2.13 -1.09 -0.75
CA GLY A 115 -1.54 -1.94 -1.78
C GLY A 115 -0.04 -1.67 -2.00
N PRO A 116 0.36 -0.42 -2.29
CA PRO A 116 1.77 -0.05 -2.42
C PRO A 116 2.62 -0.42 -1.20
N ARG A 117 2.11 -0.24 0.02
CA ARG A 117 2.82 -0.61 1.27
C ARG A 117 3.05 -2.11 1.41
N LEU A 118 2.07 -2.93 1.05
CA LEU A 118 2.23 -4.39 1.04
C LEU A 118 3.32 -4.82 0.04
N LEU A 119 3.30 -4.24 -1.16
CA LEU A 119 4.29 -4.51 -2.20
C LEU A 119 5.72 -4.12 -1.74
N ILE A 120 5.88 -2.93 -1.15
CA ILE A 120 7.16 -2.46 -0.59
C ILE A 120 7.67 -3.45 0.45
N GLY A 121 6.81 -3.93 1.36
CA GLY A 121 7.18 -4.91 2.38
C GLY A 121 7.76 -6.20 1.77
N SER A 122 7.13 -6.73 0.74
CA SER A 122 7.58 -7.93 0.03
C SER A 122 8.90 -7.70 -0.71
N LEU A 123 9.06 -6.56 -1.38
CA LEU A 123 10.30 -6.23 -2.08
C LEU A 123 11.48 -6.05 -1.13
N TYR A 124 11.22 -5.39 0.01
CA TYR A 124 12.24 -5.16 1.02
C TYR A 124 12.64 -6.44 1.75
N TYR A 125 11.71 -7.38 1.95
CA TYR A 125 12.01 -8.74 2.41
C TYR A 125 12.96 -9.47 1.44
N ASN A 126 12.68 -9.43 0.13
CA ASN A 126 13.55 -10.04 -0.87
C ASN A 126 14.93 -9.37 -0.90
N TYR A 127 14.99 -8.03 -0.82
CA TYR A 127 16.25 -7.29 -0.72
C TYR A 127 17.09 -7.74 0.48
N HIS A 128 16.48 -7.92 1.65
CA HIS A 128 17.18 -8.43 2.83
C HIS A 128 17.62 -9.88 2.69
N LYS A 129 16.80 -10.73 2.07
CA LYS A 129 17.15 -12.11 1.78
C LYS A 129 18.39 -12.19 0.87
N GLU A 130 18.44 -11.39 -0.19
CA GLU A 130 19.61 -11.32 -1.07
C GLU A 130 20.86 -10.81 -0.35
N ARG A 131 20.75 -9.73 0.44
CA ARG A 131 21.89 -9.25 1.26
C ARG A 131 22.42 -10.31 2.22
N THR A 132 21.53 -11.10 2.81
CA THR A 132 21.89 -12.12 3.80
C THR A 132 22.70 -13.27 3.20
N LYS A 133 22.61 -13.52 1.88
CA LYS A 133 23.40 -14.55 1.19
C LYS A 133 24.90 -14.28 1.19
N TYR A 134 25.29 -13.00 1.26
CA TYR A 134 26.70 -12.59 1.27
C TYR A 134 27.35 -12.70 2.66
N ILE A 135 26.57 -12.97 3.70
CA ILE A 135 27.08 -13.13 5.07
C ILE A 135 27.69 -14.54 5.22
N THR A 136 29.01 -14.59 5.41
CA THR A 136 29.76 -15.84 5.56
C THR A 136 29.59 -16.46 6.94
N GLU A 137 29.51 -15.66 8.00
CA GLU A 137 29.35 -16.13 9.37
C GLU A 137 27.92 -16.68 9.60
N GLU A 138 27.82 -17.97 9.96
CA GLU A 138 26.55 -18.68 10.09
C GLU A 138 25.63 -18.09 11.17
N LYS A 139 26.20 -17.67 12.31
CA LYS A 139 25.42 -17.06 13.41
C LYS A 139 24.83 -15.72 12.97
N ALA A 140 25.65 -14.84 12.41
CA ALA A 140 25.20 -13.54 11.89
C ALA A 140 24.15 -13.71 10.78
N ARG A 141 24.35 -14.68 9.87
CA ARG A 141 23.39 -15.02 8.81
C ARG A 141 22.05 -15.46 9.37
N THR A 142 22.05 -16.35 10.38
CA THR A 142 20.81 -16.83 11.01
C THR A 142 20.03 -15.71 11.68
N VAL A 143 20.74 -14.81 12.38
CA VAL A 143 20.12 -13.63 13.00
C VAL A 143 19.56 -12.69 11.93
N ALA A 144 20.31 -12.43 10.85
CA ALA A 144 19.87 -11.58 9.75
C ALA A 144 18.58 -12.12 9.08
N THR A 145 18.51 -13.43 8.81
CA THR A 145 17.33 -14.07 8.23
C THR A 145 16.10 -13.91 9.13
N LYS A 146 16.22 -14.28 10.42
CA LYS A 146 15.11 -14.17 11.39
C LYS A 146 14.62 -12.73 11.52
N LEU A 147 15.55 -11.79 11.53
CA LEU A 147 15.23 -10.38 11.68
C LEU A 147 14.59 -9.80 10.41
N GLY A 148 15.00 -10.26 9.22
CA GLY A 148 14.34 -9.96 7.95
C GLY A 148 12.91 -10.50 7.88
N GLU A 149 12.69 -11.73 8.33
CA GLU A 149 11.34 -12.32 8.47
C GLU A 149 10.48 -11.53 9.47
N ALA A 150 11.06 -11.14 10.61
CA ALA A 150 10.39 -10.31 11.59
C ALA A 150 9.98 -8.96 11.00
N CYS A 151 10.86 -8.29 10.23
CA CYS A 151 10.51 -7.04 9.53
C CYS A 151 9.30 -7.21 8.61
N TYR A 152 9.24 -8.29 7.83
CA TYR A 152 8.12 -8.55 6.92
C TYR A 152 6.80 -8.71 7.68
N TRP A 153 6.76 -9.54 8.71
CA TRP A 153 5.55 -9.75 9.51
C TRP A 153 5.15 -8.52 10.32
N LEU A 154 6.12 -7.78 10.87
CA LEU A 154 5.85 -6.54 11.59
C LEU A 154 5.29 -5.46 10.66
N ASN A 155 5.82 -5.32 9.45
CA ASN A 155 5.25 -4.44 8.42
C ASN A 155 3.79 -4.81 8.11
N PHE A 156 3.51 -6.10 7.96
CA PHE A 156 2.16 -6.59 7.72
C PHE A 156 1.23 -6.23 8.89
N ILE A 157 1.59 -6.62 10.13
CA ILE A 157 0.79 -6.33 11.33
C ILE A 157 0.57 -4.82 11.50
N GLU A 158 1.63 -4.02 11.34
CA GLU A 158 1.57 -2.56 11.43
C GLU A 158 0.53 -1.99 10.44
N LEU A 159 0.56 -2.45 9.19
CA LEU A 159 -0.31 -1.94 8.14
C LEU A 159 -1.77 -2.35 8.31
N PHE A 160 -2.02 -3.58 8.77
CA PHE A 160 -3.36 -4.03 9.13
C PHE A 160 -3.88 -3.31 10.38
N ALA A 161 -3.03 -3.04 11.36
CA ALA A 161 -3.41 -2.26 12.53
C ALA A 161 -3.70 -0.79 12.17
N LEU A 162 -2.92 -0.18 11.27
CA LEU A 162 -3.19 1.17 10.72
C LEU A 162 -4.53 1.22 9.98
N THR A 163 -4.84 0.17 9.21
CA THR A 163 -6.13 0.04 8.54
C THR A 163 -7.26 -0.14 9.58
N GLY A 164 -7.06 -1.00 10.58
CA GLY A 164 -8.02 -1.23 11.65
C GLY A 164 -8.37 0.04 12.42
N VAL A 165 -7.37 0.82 12.85
CA VAL A 165 -7.58 2.08 13.58
C VAL A 165 -8.25 3.15 12.73
N THR A 166 -8.11 3.07 11.40
CA THR A 166 -8.77 3.95 10.43
C THR A 166 -10.24 3.61 10.22
N TYR A 167 -10.58 2.32 10.18
CA TYR A 167 -11.94 1.88 9.91
C TYR A 167 -12.79 1.80 11.17
N ILE A 168 -12.22 1.43 12.32
CA ILE A 168 -12.91 1.44 13.61
C ILE A 168 -12.66 2.79 14.26
N SER A 169 -13.62 3.71 14.14
CA SER A 169 -13.47 5.06 14.70
C SER A 169 -13.52 5.03 16.23
N ASN A 170 -12.75 5.91 16.87
CA ASN A 170 -12.84 6.18 18.30
C ASN A 170 -14.25 6.58 18.76
N ARG A 171 -15.07 7.21 17.88
CA ARG A 171 -16.47 7.56 18.15
C ARG A 171 -17.42 6.36 18.04
N GLU A 172 -17.08 5.35 17.25
CA GLU A 172 -17.90 4.14 17.06
C GLU A 172 -17.64 3.13 18.19
N ASN A 173 -16.37 2.85 18.47
CA ASN A 173 -15.98 1.96 19.56
C ASN A 173 -14.61 2.35 20.11
N TYR A 174 -14.60 3.20 21.13
CA TYR A 174 -13.36 3.66 21.77
C TYR A 174 -12.49 2.50 22.29
N PHE A 175 -13.09 1.50 22.93
CA PHE A 175 -12.34 0.40 23.54
C PHE A 175 -11.53 -0.40 22.51
N ILE A 176 -12.17 -0.81 21.41
CA ILE A 176 -11.49 -1.55 20.34
C ILE A 176 -10.47 -0.66 19.63
N HIS A 177 -10.84 0.58 19.33
CA HIS A 177 -9.94 1.56 18.69
C HIS A 177 -8.64 1.75 19.50
N GLU A 178 -8.75 1.95 20.82
CA GLU A 178 -7.60 2.11 21.72
C GLU A 178 -6.67 0.87 21.66
N LYS A 179 -7.22 -0.35 21.66
CA LYS A 179 -6.40 -1.57 21.57
C LYS A 179 -5.70 -1.71 20.22
N ILE A 180 -6.38 -1.43 19.12
CA ILE A 180 -5.76 -1.49 17.78
C ILE A 180 -4.67 -0.43 17.65
N PHE A 181 -4.89 0.77 18.19
CA PHE A 181 -3.89 1.83 18.21
C PHE A 181 -2.61 1.41 18.96
N ILE A 182 -2.76 0.73 20.12
CA ILE A 182 -1.62 0.17 20.86
C ILE A 182 -0.88 -0.87 20.03
N VAL A 183 -1.61 -1.79 19.36
CA VAL A 183 -1.00 -2.80 18.48
C VAL A 183 -0.22 -2.13 17.35
N PHE A 184 -0.80 -1.11 16.70
CA PHE A 184 -0.13 -0.33 15.67
C PHE A 184 1.18 0.30 16.19
N MET A 185 1.13 0.96 17.35
CA MET A 185 2.31 1.59 17.94
C MET A 185 3.42 0.58 18.24
N VAL A 186 3.09 -0.54 18.90
CA VAL A 186 4.08 -1.57 19.24
C VAL A 186 4.67 -2.19 17.97
N ALA A 187 3.82 -2.53 16.99
CA ALA A 187 4.27 -3.08 15.72
C ALA A 187 5.20 -2.11 14.96
N ALA A 188 4.85 -0.83 14.88
CA ALA A 188 5.67 0.19 14.22
C ALA A 188 7.03 0.37 14.89
N LEU A 189 7.09 0.42 16.23
CA LEU A 189 8.36 0.56 16.97
C LEU A 189 9.25 -0.68 16.79
N LEU A 190 8.66 -1.88 16.89
CA LEU A 190 9.39 -3.12 16.66
C LEU A 190 9.87 -3.21 15.21
N HIS A 191 9.05 -2.79 14.25
CA HIS A 191 9.42 -2.77 12.84
C HIS A 191 10.63 -1.86 12.59
N MET A 192 10.60 -0.62 13.10
CA MET A 192 11.73 0.30 13.02
C MET A 192 12.99 -0.28 13.67
N LEU A 193 12.87 -0.88 14.85
CA LEU A 193 14.00 -1.52 15.55
C LEU A 193 14.58 -2.68 14.74
N CYS A 194 13.73 -3.60 14.28
CA CYS A 194 14.16 -4.74 13.48
C CYS A 194 14.85 -4.26 12.22
N ARG A 195 14.27 -3.31 11.47
CA ARG A 195 14.89 -2.75 10.28
C ARG A 195 16.24 -2.11 10.60
N ALA A 196 16.32 -1.28 11.65
CA ALA A 196 17.56 -0.61 12.05
C ALA A 196 18.69 -1.60 12.36
N ARG A 197 18.33 -2.74 12.95
CA ARG A 197 19.24 -3.83 13.27
C ARG A 197 19.67 -4.63 12.03
N VAL A 198 18.75 -4.99 11.13
CA VAL A 198 19.10 -5.65 9.84
C VAL A 198 19.99 -4.75 8.98
N GLY A 199 19.79 -3.43 9.06
CA GLY A 199 20.57 -2.46 8.30
C GLY A 199 22.06 -2.40 8.67
N CYS A 200 22.44 -2.87 9.86
CA CYS A 200 23.81 -2.84 10.40
C CYS A 200 24.43 -4.23 10.60
N ILE A 201 23.68 -5.31 10.43
CA ILE A 201 24.22 -6.65 10.66
C ILE A 201 25.29 -7.00 9.62
N ALA A 202 26.38 -7.63 10.08
CA ALA A 202 27.53 -8.00 9.25
C ALA A 202 28.12 -6.82 8.46
N SER A 203 28.20 -5.63 9.08
CA SER A 203 28.73 -4.41 8.45
C SER A 203 30.20 -4.50 8.02
N ASP A 204 30.90 -5.51 8.52
CA ASP A 204 32.25 -5.91 8.17
C ASP A 204 32.33 -6.66 6.83
N VAL A 205 31.24 -7.32 6.40
CA VAL A 205 31.19 -8.11 5.15
C VAL A 205 30.26 -7.48 4.11
N VAL A 206 29.18 -6.83 4.54
CA VAL A 206 28.16 -6.22 3.68
C VAL A 206 28.00 -4.75 4.04
N GLU A 207 28.05 -3.87 3.03
CA GLU A 207 27.86 -2.44 3.25
C GLU A 207 26.54 -2.18 4.02
N PRO A 208 26.58 -1.40 5.12
CA PRO A 208 25.37 -1.06 5.85
C PRO A 208 24.41 -0.26 4.98
N VAL A 209 23.12 -0.39 5.25
CA VAL A 209 22.10 0.34 4.47
C VAL A 209 22.34 1.84 4.65
N ARG A 210 22.49 2.58 3.53
CA ARG A 210 22.87 4.01 3.49
C ARG A 210 22.09 4.88 4.48
N THR A 211 20.81 4.63 4.63
CA THR A 211 19.90 5.44 5.46
C THR A 211 19.75 4.92 6.90
N ASN A 212 20.59 3.98 7.35
CA ASN A 212 20.43 3.34 8.66
C ASN A 212 20.56 4.29 9.85
N LYS A 213 21.43 5.30 9.75
CA LYS A 213 21.53 6.36 10.77
C LYS A 213 20.21 7.11 10.95
N LEU A 214 19.53 7.44 9.84
CA LEU A 214 18.23 8.13 9.88
C LEU A 214 17.15 7.28 10.53
N VAL A 215 17.12 5.97 10.26
CA VAL A 215 16.15 5.08 10.92
C VAL A 215 16.40 4.97 12.41
N TRP A 216 17.65 4.89 12.86
CA TRP A 216 17.95 4.96 14.30
C TRP A 216 17.46 6.26 14.92
N THR A 217 17.69 7.41 14.26
CA THR A 217 17.15 8.70 14.71
C THR A 217 15.62 8.67 14.81
N LEU A 218 14.92 8.17 13.79
CA LEU A 218 13.46 8.06 13.81
C LEU A 218 12.96 7.12 14.91
N PHE A 219 13.66 6.01 15.15
CA PHE A 219 13.34 5.08 16.23
C PHE A 219 13.44 5.76 17.61
N TYR A 220 14.52 6.50 17.88
CA TYR A 220 14.66 7.21 19.16
C TYR A 220 13.62 8.32 19.33
N VAL A 221 13.30 9.06 18.24
CA VAL A 221 12.22 10.06 18.24
C VAL A 221 10.87 9.40 18.53
N ALA A 222 10.57 8.26 17.89
CA ALA A 222 9.34 7.52 18.09
C ALA A 222 9.22 6.96 19.53
N ILE A 223 10.31 6.49 20.13
CA ILE A 223 10.35 6.06 21.53
C ILE A 223 10.08 7.24 22.47
N ALA A 224 10.76 8.37 22.27
CA ALA A 224 10.55 9.57 23.09
C ALA A 224 9.09 10.06 23.00
N ALA A 225 8.54 10.11 21.77
CA ALA A 225 7.15 10.46 21.54
C ALA A 225 6.17 9.45 22.17
N THR A 226 6.48 8.14 22.14
CA THR A 226 5.66 7.11 22.80
C THR A 226 5.62 7.28 24.31
N VAL A 227 6.76 7.53 24.94
CA VAL A 227 6.84 7.80 26.38
C VAL A 227 6.03 9.05 26.74
N GLY A 228 6.19 10.13 25.98
CA GLY A 228 5.40 11.36 26.14
C GLY A 228 3.91 11.10 26.00
N LEU A 229 3.50 10.38 24.96
CA LEU A 229 2.11 10.00 24.69
C LEU A 229 1.50 9.28 25.88
N ILE A 230 2.17 8.26 26.44
CA ILE A 230 1.68 7.50 27.61
C ILE A 230 1.54 8.41 28.83
N ILE A 231 2.53 9.24 29.12
CA ILE A 231 2.52 10.15 30.29
C ILE A 231 1.36 11.14 30.17
N PHE A 232 1.20 11.79 29.03
CA PHE A 232 0.16 12.80 28.82
C PHE A 232 -1.24 12.18 28.73
N PHE A 233 -1.36 10.97 28.18
CA PHE A 233 -2.61 10.21 28.18
C PHE A 233 -3.08 9.89 29.61
N LEU A 234 -2.18 9.34 30.44
CA LEU A 234 -2.49 9.03 31.84
C LEU A 234 -2.80 10.30 32.64
N ARG A 235 -2.05 11.37 32.42
CA ARG A 235 -2.30 12.68 33.05
C ARG A 235 -3.65 13.25 32.65
N HIS A 236 -4.07 13.10 31.41
CA HIS A 236 -5.41 13.52 30.99
C HIS A 236 -6.50 12.66 31.63
N ARG A 237 -6.37 11.33 31.57
CA ARG A 237 -7.40 10.40 32.04
C ARG A 237 -7.58 10.37 33.57
N LEU A 238 -6.49 10.51 34.32
CA LEU A 238 -6.51 10.40 35.79
C LEU A 238 -6.63 11.76 36.49
N LEU A 239 -6.04 12.81 35.92
CA LEU A 239 -5.94 14.12 36.58
C LEU A 239 -6.75 15.22 35.88
N CYS A 240 -7.33 14.96 34.70
CA CYS A 240 -8.08 15.91 33.89
C CYS A 240 -7.41 17.31 33.80
N ARG A 241 -6.08 17.35 33.68
CA ARG A 241 -5.36 18.64 33.60
C ARG A 241 -5.58 19.30 32.23
N PRO A 242 -5.77 20.62 32.17
CA PRO A 242 -5.86 21.35 30.91
C PRO A 242 -4.59 21.16 30.08
N LEU A 243 -4.73 21.16 28.76
CA LEU A 243 -3.67 20.93 27.77
C LEU A 243 -3.00 19.56 27.82
N ALA A 244 -3.35 18.66 28.76
CA ALA A 244 -2.76 17.32 28.79
C ALA A 244 -3.07 16.54 27.51
N PHE A 245 -4.29 16.67 26.98
CA PHE A 245 -4.68 16.01 25.72
C PHE A 245 -4.04 16.66 24.49
N THR A 246 -3.75 17.97 24.56
CA THR A 246 -2.96 18.68 23.53
C THR A 246 -1.57 18.07 23.40
N TRP A 247 -0.86 17.88 24.51
CA TRP A 247 0.48 17.29 24.49
C TRP A 247 0.48 15.80 24.10
N PHE A 248 -0.56 15.06 24.50
CA PHE A 248 -0.82 13.71 23.96
C PHE A 248 -0.90 13.72 22.44
N SER A 249 -1.73 14.62 21.89
CA SER A 249 -1.95 14.74 20.44
C SER A 249 -0.67 15.15 19.71
N VAL A 250 0.12 16.08 20.27
CA VAL A 250 1.44 16.44 19.69
C VAL A 250 2.36 15.22 19.60
N CYS A 251 2.45 14.40 20.64
CA CYS A 251 3.24 13.16 20.60
C CYS A 251 2.71 12.16 19.56
N GLU A 252 1.39 12.07 19.40
CA GLU A 252 0.74 11.25 18.37
C GLU A 252 1.12 11.71 16.95
N TYR A 253 1.09 13.02 16.66
CA TYR A 253 1.54 13.56 15.37
C TYR A 253 3.03 13.28 15.11
N ILE A 254 3.90 13.41 16.13
CA ILE A 254 5.33 13.09 15.99
C ILE A 254 5.51 11.61 15.65
N LEU A 255 4.79 10.71 16.33
CA LEU A 255 4.81 9.27 16.05
C LEU A 255 4.33 8.96 14.61
N ALA A 256 3.20 9.53 14.21
CA ALA A 256 2.63 9.30 12.88
C ALA A 256 3.57 9.79 11.77
N THR A 257 4.13 10.99 11.92
CA THR A 257 5.07 11.57 10.95
C THR A 257 6.40 10.82 10.91
N ALA A 258 6.94 10.40 12.07
CA ALA A 258 8.13 9.56 12.14
C ALA A 258 7.90 8.21 11.43
N ASN A 259 6.71 7.61 11.58
CA ASN A 259 6.36 6.38 10.89
C ASN A 259 6.27 6.59 9.36
N MET A 260 5.60 7.65 8.90
CA MET A 260 5.56 7.96 7.47
C MET A 260 6.96 8.20 6.88
N ALA A 261 7.80 8.95 7.60
CA ALA A 261 9.18 9.21 7.21
C ALA A 261 10.02 7.92 7.14
N PHE A 262 9.84 7.00 8.09
CA PHE A 262 10.49 5.70 8.10
C PHE A 262 10.16 4.88 6.84
N HIS A 263 8.88 4.76 6.49
CA HIS A 263 8.48 4.03 5.28
C HIS A 263 8.98 4.73 4.00
N ALA A 264 9.01 6.07 3.97
CA ALA A 264 9.58 6.80 2.85
C ALA A 264 11.08 6.55 2.69
N ILE A 265 11.82 6.40 3.79
CA ILE A 265 13.23 6.03 3.78
C ILE A 265 13.42 4.60 3.25
N VAL A 266 12.62 3.64 3.72
CA VAL A 266 12.67 2.25 3.25
C VAL A 266 12.47 2.16 1.73
N VAL A 267 11.52 2.93 1.19
CA VAL A 267 11.30 3.01 -0.28
C VAL A 267 12.51 3.58 -1.02
N ARG A 268 13.23 4.54 -0.41
CA ARG A 268 14.44 5.12 -1.03
C ARG A 268 15.63 4.17 -1.05
N ASP A 269 15.65 3.16 -0.19
CA ASP A 269 16.71 2.14 -0.16
C ASP A 269 16.50 1.04 -1.20
N LEU A 270 15.28 0.89 -1.74
CA LEU A 270 15.00 -0.11 -2.75
C LEU A 270 15.72 0.21 -4.07
N PRO A 271 16.20 -0.82 -4.81
CA PRO A 271 16.67 -0.64 -6.18
C PRO A 271 15.61 0.00 -7.05
N LEU A 272 16.04 0.69 -8.12
CA LEU A 272 15.13 1.20 -9.15
C LEU A 272 14.50 0.02 -9.88
N HIS A 273 13.29 -0.34 -9.48
CA HIS A 273 12.47 -1.33 -10.15
C HIS A 273 11.47 -0.61 -11.06
N GLU A 274 11.26 -1.15 -12.25
CA GLU A 274 10.24 -0.69 -13.18
C GLU A 274 9.07 -1.67 -13.21
N LEU A 275 7.85 -1.15 -13.15
CA LEU A 275 6.66 -1.91 -13.50
C LEU A 275 6.44 -1.77 -15.01
N GLN A 276 6.43 -2.88 -15.73
CA GLN A 276 6.27 -2.90 -17.18
C GLN A 276 5.04 -3.73 -17.58
N VAL A 277 4.17 -3.16 -18.41
CA VAL A 277 3.04 -3.85 -19.02
C VAL A 277 3.45 -4.25 -20.43
N VAL A 278 3.58 -5.55 -20.67
CA VAL A 278 4.06 -6.12 -21.95
C VAL A 278 2.95 -6.93 -22.62
N CYS A 279 2.91 -6.93 -23.95
CA CYS A 279 2.04 -7.83 -24.70
C CYS A 279 2.52 -9.28 -24.49
N PRO A 280 1.62 -10.25 -24.27
CA PRO A 280 1.99 -11.65 -24.25
C PRO A 280 2.59 -12.05 -25.61
N THR A 281 3.72 -12.74 -25.59
CA THR A 281 4.31 -13.31 -26.81
C THR A 281 3.41 -14.44 -27.31
N HIS A 282 2.65 -14.17 -28.36
CA HIS A 282 1.82 -15.19 -28.99
C HIS A 282 2.71 -16.12 -29.83
N ASN A 283 3.42 -17.05 -29.18
CA ASN A 283 4.07 -18.13 -29.89
C ASN A 283 2.98 -19.06 -30.45
N LYS A 284 2.65 -18.91 -31.73
CA LYS A 284 1.93 -19.97 -32.46
C LYS A 284 2.88 -21.15 -32.53
N ALA A 285 2.62 -22.18 -31.73
CA ALA A 285 3.20 -23.50 -31.95
C ALA A 285 2.62 -24.03 -33.27
N ASN A 286 3.47 -24.08 -34.31
CA ASN A 286 3.23 -24.89 -35.50
C ASN A 286 3.95 -26.22 -35.33
#